data_AF-A0A8T4SGK0-F1
#
_entry.id   AF-A0A8T4SGK0-F1
#
_cell.length_a   1.000
_cell.length_b   1.000
_cell.length_c   1.000
_cell.angle_alpha   90.00
_cell.angle_beta   90.00
_cell.angle_gamma   90.00
#
_symmetry.space_group_name_H-M   'P 1'
#
loop_
_entity.id
_entity.type
_entity.pdbx_description
1 polymer ?
#
loop_
_entity_poly.entity_id
_entity_poly.type
_entity_poly.pdbx_seq_one_letter_code
_entity_poly.pdbx_strand_id
1 'polypeptide(L)'
;MKKILNMRIRLLVLMLMGLFAASCAAPMPANKACQTDLDCVPAQCCHAADAVNLENAPDCRSTICTMECAPNTLDCGQGSVACVDGTCRASFN
;
A
#
# COMPACT_ATOMS: atom_id res chain seq x y z
N MET A 1 -8.00 -50.95 6.26
CA MET A 1 -8.02 -49.81 7.21
C MET A 1 -6.89 -48.80 6.96
N LYS A 2 -5.61 -49.18 7.01
CA LYS A 2 -4.46 -48.26 6.78
C LYS A 2 -4.50 -47.47 5.46
N LYS A 3 -4.95 -48.08 4.35
CA LYS A 3 -5.09 -47.40 3.04
C LYS A 3 -6.10 -46.23 3.08
N ILE A 4 -7.21 -46.40 3.81
CA ILE A 4 -8.26 -45.38 3.95
C ILE A 4 -7.77 -44.23 4.85
N LEU A 5 -7.01 -44.56 5.91
CA LEU A 5 -6.39 -43.56 6.79
C LEU A 5 -5.36 -42.70 6.03
N ASN A 6 -4.49 -43.32 5.24
CA ASN A 6 -3.49 -42.61 4.43
C ASN A 6 -4.12 -41.74 3.34
N MET A 7 -5.24 -42.19 2.74
CA MET A 7 -5.98 -41.41 1.76
C MET A 7 -6.62 -40.16 2.39
N ARG A 8 -7.21 -40.28 3.58
CA ARG A 8 -7.77 -39.15 4.32
C ARG A 8 -6.70 -38.15 4.76
N ILE A 9 -5.55 -38.63 5.24
CA ILE A 9 -4.42 -37.76 5.60
C ILE A 9 -3.94 -36.97 4.38
N ARG A 10 -3.78 -37.61 3.22
CA ARG A 10 -3.40 -36.92 1.97
C ARG A 10 -4.43 -35.89 1.53
N LEU A 11 -5.72 -36.22 1.65
CA LEU A 11 -6.81 -35.28 1.32
C LEU A 11 -6.78 -34.05 2.23
N LEU A 12 -6.56 -34.27 3.53
CA LEU A 12 -6.52 -33.21 4.55
C LEU A 12 -5.29 -32.31 4.36
N VAL A 13 -4.13 -32.89 4.01
CA VAL A 13 -2.91 -32.13 3.69
C VAL A 13 -3.08 -31.29 2.42
N LEU A 14 -3.71 -31.85 1.37
CA LEU A 14 -4.01 -31.09 0.13
C LEU A 14 -4.98 -29.93 0.39
N MET A 15 -5.99 -30.15 1.23
CA MET A 15 -6.97 -29.12 1.60
C MET A 15 -6.31 -27.99 2.43
N LEU A 16 -5.44 -28.35 3.39
CA LEU A 16 -4.69 -27.39 4.21
C LEU A 16 -3.67 -26.58 3.38
N MET A 17 -2.97 -27.20 2.42
CA MET A 17 -2.08 -26.49 1.50
C MET A 17 -2.85 -25.49 0.61
N GLY A 18 -4.07 -25.84 0.18
CA GLY A 18 -4.92 -24.95 -0.60
C GLY A 18 -5.37 -23.70 0.17
N LEU A 19 -5.64 -23.81 1.47
CA LEU A 19 -6.03 -22.66 2.29
C LEU A 19 -4.88 -21.65 2.49
N PHE A 20 -3.62 -22.10 2.54
CA PHE A 20 -2.47 -21.19 2.72
C PHE A 20 -2.17 -20.35 1.47
N ALA A 21 -2.50 -20.83 0.27
CA ALA A 21 -2.20 -20.12 -0.98
C ALA A 21 -3.07 -18.87 -1.20
N ALA A 22 -4.27 -18.81 -0.61
CA ALA A 22 -5.22 -17.71 -0.81
C ALA A 22 -4.95 -16.46 0.05
N SER A 23 -4.04 -16.54 1.03
CA SER A 23 -3.83 -15.47 2.02
C SER A 23 -2.85 -14.37 1.57
N CYS A 24 -2.18 -14.53 0.42
CA CYS A 24 -1.08 -13.64 0.02
C CYS A 24 -1.48 -12.52 -0.96
N ALA A 25 -2.74 -12.39 -1.34
CA ALA A 25 -3.17 -11.45 -2.37
C ALA A 25 -4.31 -10.53 -1.89
N ALA A 26 -4.04 -9.70 -0.88
CA ALA A 26 -4.91 -8.56 -0.64
C ALA A 26 -4.76 -7.60 -1.84
N PRO A 27 -5.86 -7.21 -2.53
CA PRO A 27 -5.77 -6.26 -3.63
C PRO A 27 -5.30 -4.91 -3.11
N MET A 28 -4.23 -4.37 -3.71
CA MET A 28 -3.77 -3.02 -3.40
C MET A 28 -4.84 -2.00 -3.82
N PRO A 29 -5.07 -0.93 -3.04
CA PRO A 29 -5.98 0.14 -3.44
C PRO A 29 -5.55 0.74 -4.78
N ALA A 30 -6.48 0.80 -5.74
CA ALA A 30 -6.18 1.27 -7.09
C ALA A 30 -5.61 2.69 -7.11
N ASN A 31 -6.05 3.56 -6.19
CA ASN A 31 -5.59 4.94 -6.06
C ASN A 31 -4.17 5.08 -5.46
N LYS A 32 -3.56 3.98 -5.03
CA LYS A 32 -2.19 3.94 -4.51
C LYS A 32 -1.26 3.07 -5.34
N ALA A 33 -1.74 2.43 -6.40
CA ALA A 33 -0.92 1.56 -7.22
C ALA A 33 0.23 2.34 -7.88
N CYS A 34 1.44 1.79 -7.83
CA CYS A 34 2.64 2.38 -8.42
C CYS A 34 3.63 1.31 -8.86
N GLN A 35 4.57 1.69 -9.73
CA GLN A 35 5.74 0.90 -10.11
C GLN A 35 7.04 1.54 -9.62
N THR A 36 7.09 2.87 -9.58
CA THR A 36 8.25 3.66 -9.17
C THR A 36 7.82 4.83 -8.28
N ASP A 37 8.77 5.42 -7.54
CA ASP A 37 8.50 6.60 -6.71
C ASP A 37 7.93 7.79 -7.51
N LEU A 38 8.25 7.86 -8.80
CA LEU A 38 7.76 8.91 -9.71
C LEU A 38 6.26 8.80 -10.00
N ASP A 39 5.66 7.65 -9.74
CA ASP A 39 4.21 7.46 -9.90
C ASP A 39 3.43 8.02 -8.72
N CYS A 40 4.11 8.43 -7.65
CA CYS A 40 3.52 8.86 -6.39
C CYS A 40 3.57 10.36 -6.20
N VAL A 41 2.51 10.89 -5.61
CA VAL A 41 2.36 12.31 -5.24
C VAL A 41 1.70 12.43 -3.86
N PRO A 42 1.84 13.58 -3.18
CA PRO A 42 1.15 13.82 -1.92
C PRO A 42 -0.37 13.61 -2.02
N ALA A 43 -0.95 12.94 -1.02
CA ALA A 43 -2.39 12.64 -0.99
C ALA A 43 -3.28 13.86 -0.66
N GLN A 44 -2.67 14.93 -0.14
CA GLN A 44 -3.32 16.19 0.20
C GLN A 44 -2.48 17.37 -0.30
N CYS A 45 -3.12 18.53 -0.47
CA CYS A 45 -2.42 19.73 -0.93
C CYS A 45 -1.47 20.34 0.10
N CYS A 46 -1.80 20.22 1.39
CA CYS A 46 -1.05 20.82 2.48
C CYS A 46 -0.85 19.77 3.56
N HIS A 47 0.30 19.78 4.24
CA HIS A 47 0.54 18.94 5.41
C HIS A 47 0.27 17.45 5.13
N ALA A 48 0.63 16.99 3.93
CA ALA A 48 0.27 15.65 3.50
C ALA A 48 0.98 14.60 4.35
N ALA A 49 0.24 13.69 4.98
CA ALA A 49 0.80 12.60 5.78
C ALA A 49 0.89 11.27 5.01
N ASP A 50 0.52 11.28 3.73
CA ASP A 50 0.37 10.10 2.89
C ASP A 50 0.54 10.43 1.40
N ALA A 51 0.58 9.40 0.57
CA ALA A 51 0.74 9.49 -0.88
C ALA A 51 -0.34 8.71 -1.65
N VAL A 52 -0.62 9.17 -2.87
CA VAL A 52 -1.49 8.54 -3.87
C VAL A 52 -0.78 8.49 -5.21
N ASN A 53 -1.31 7.75 -6.17
CA ASN A 53 -0.76 7.77 -7.52
C ASN A 53 -1.09 9.07 -8.27
N LEU A 54 -0.35 9.33 -9.35
CA LEU A 54 -0.50 10.52 -10.19
C LEU A 54 -1.93 10.74 -10.71
N GLU A 55 -2.63 9.67 -11.09
CA GLU A 55 -4.02 9.76 -11.61
C GLU A 55 -5.02 10.22 -10.55
N ASN A 56 -4.70 10.06 -9.26
CA ASN A 56 -5.52 10.43 -8.12
C ASN A 56 -4.96 11.65 -7.37
N ALA A 57 -4.04 12.40 -7.99
CA ALA A 57 -3.48 13.62 -7.41
C ALA A 57 -4.59 14.62 -7.03
N PRO A 58 -4.53 15.26 -5.86
CA PRO A 58 -5.48 16.32 -5.51
C PRO A 58 -5.26 17.57 -6.38
N ASP A 59 -6.34 18.25 -6.75
CA ASP A 59 -6.25 19.56 -7.40
C ASP A 59 -5.99 20.66 -6.36
N CYS A 60 -4.78 21.22 -6.40
CA CYS A 60 -4.33 22.22 -5.43
C CYS A 60 -4.33 23.66 -5.97
N ARG A 61 -4.86 23.91 -7.17
CA ARG A 61 -4.76 25.23 -7.84
C ARG A 61 -5.41 26.39 -7.07
N SER A 62 -6.42 26.12 -6.26
CA SER A 62 -7.14 27.12 -5.46
C SER A 62 -6.91 26.99 -3.96
N THR A 63 -5.95 26.15 -3.55
CA THR A 63 -5.69 25.86 -2.14
C THR A 63 -4.58 26.76 -1.62
N ILE A 64 -4.83 27.44 -0.50
CA ILE A 64 -3.81 28.22 0.21
C ILE A 64 -3.39 27.41 1.44
N CYS A 65 -2.14 26.97 1.46
CA CYS A 65 -1.56 26.28 2.60
C CYS A 65 -1.03 27.27 3.64
N THR A 66 -0.95 26.84 4.90
CA THR A 66 -0.16 27.57 5.89
C THR A 66 1.33 27.40 5.60
N MET A 67 2.17 28.29 6.16
CA MET A 67 3.64 28.16 6.08
C MET A 67 4.21 27.32 7.23
N GLU A 68 3.36 26.59 7.96
CA GLU A 68 3.78 25.71 9.05
C GLU A 68 4.43 24.44 8.48
N CYS A 69 5.53 23.99 9.09
CA CYS A 69 6.03 22.64 8.89
C CYS A 69 5.25 21.71 9.83
N ALA A 70 4.14 21.15 9.39
CA ALA A 70 3.33 20.32 10.26
C ALA A 70 4.10 19.02 10.61
N PRO A 71 4.14 18.61 11.88
CA PRO A 71 4.85 17.41 12.29
C PRO A 71 4.20 16.14 11.71
N ASN A 72 5.01 15.13 11.39
CA ASN A 72 4.57 13.85 10.79
C ASN A 72 3.89 14.01 9.41
N THR A 73 4.39 14.96 8.62
CA THR A 73 3.91 15.20 7.25
C THR A 73 5.09 15.30 6.29
N LEU A 74 4.80 15.37 4.99
CA LEU A 74 5.78 15.53 3.91
C LEU A 74 6.36 16.95 3.83
N ASP A 75 5.94 17.84 4.73
CA ASP A 75 6.40 19.23 4.71
C ASP A 75 7.87 19.35 5.08
N CYS A 76 8.53 20.37 4.51
CA CYS A 76 9.86 20.82 4.91
C CYS A 76 10.93 19.71 4.89
N GLY A 77 10.75 18.67 4.07
CA GLY A 77 11.68 17.55 3.94
C GLY A 77 11.64 16.55 5.10
N GLN A 78 10.61 16.60 5.96
CA GLN A 78 10.40 15.62 7.03
C GLN A 78 10.11 14.21 6.47
N GLY A 79 9.68 14.11 5.21
CA GLY A 79 9.52 12.85 4.51
C GLY A 79 9.48 13.04 2.99
N SER A 80 9.32 11.91 2.29
CA SER A 80 9.14 11.84 0.85
C SER A 80 8.03 10.87 0.50
N VAL A 81 7.49 10.98 -0.72
CA VAL A 81 6.64 9.93 -1.28
C VAL A 81 7.53 8.81 -1.84
N ALA A 82 7.09 7.57 -1.69
CA ALA A 82 7.79 6.40 -2.21
C ALA A 82 6.81 5.32 -2.64
N CYS A 83 7.19 4.54 -3.65
CA CYS A 83 6.50 3.34 -4.07
C CYS A 83 7.05 2.13 -3.31
N VAL A 84 6.33 1.69 -2.28
CA VAL A 84 6.74 0.59 -1.42
C VAL A 84 5.79 -0.58 -1.62
N ASP A 85 6.33 -1.71 -2.07
CA ASP A 85 5.56 -2.92 -2.40
C ASP A 85 4.42 -2.65 -3.39
N GLY A 86 4.65 -1.78 -4.39
CA GLY A 86 3.64 -1.40 -5.38
C GLY A 86 2.55 -0.45 -4.86
N THR A 87 2.72 0.11 -3.65
CA THR A 87 1.81 1.07 -3.02
C THR A 87 2.52 2.40 -2.73
N CYS A 88 1.93 3.51 -3.18
CA CYS A 88 2.36 4.85 -2.81
C CYS A 88 2.14 5.09 -1.31
N ARG A 89 3.21 5.47 -0.62
CA ARG A 89 3.22 5.78 0.81
C ARG A 89 4.07 7.02 1.09
N ALA A 90 3.77 7.72 2.18
CA ALA A 90 4.72 8.64 2.78
C ALA A 90 5.80 7.85 3.54
N SER A 91 7.06 8.23 3.35
CA SER A 91 8.22 7.69 4.05
C SER A 91 8.86 8.82 4.85
N PHE A 92 8.89 8.67 6.18
CA PHE A 92 9.48 9.65 7.10
C PHE A 92 10.86 9.13 7.57
N ASN A 93 11.83 10.04 7.69
CA ASN A 93 13.18 9.74 8.16
C ASN A 93 13.29 9.81 9.69
#